data_AF-T0REE8-F1
#
_entry.id   AF-T0REE8-F1
#
_cell.length_a   1.000
_cell.length_b   1.000
_cell.length_c   1.000
_cell.angle_alpha   90.00
_cell.angle_beta   90.00
_cell.angle_gamma   90.00
#
_symmetry.space_group_name_H-M   'P 1'
#
loop_
_entity.id
_entity.type
_entity.pdbx_description
1 polymer ?
#
loop_
_entity_poly.entity_id
_entity_poly.type
_entity_poly.pdbx_seq_one_letter_code
_entity_poly.pdbx_strand_id
1 'polypeptide(L)'
;MLFKSVGNMYKKKEKRFIDKRDKYRVLLTETLPYEVPIIFSNEEFYKLLKDNREIDESIKKILNRIIYTFFNYTIPYKYNILKDADSFRRLALLHPSSQYQFVSFYEKYSELICEYCNKTRISLRAPEKVASAFYVENEDEDKNKFVENNIEEVESELMYKHLSSYFSYRGYNKIYKFYNSKEFIELERKFQHLWNVDVASCFDSIYTHTIAWAVKNKEYVKDNVNFLNGFGPIFDSLIQKSNYNETNGIPIGPEVSRIFAEIIFQDIDSTVISELSGKDYKYGQHYSLKRYVDDYFLFANNAKTASVVLRTLKVKLKEYNFHTNERKLIKTERPFLSSKSKLIKEVQHVVADFFNELFDYGFDNEIELCKPKSIKKNKKLIKFIDLIKMSCISNEMTYTDVSSFLQGCFYSRVKKNIQILEKMDFEYLIENRSDFVKNFSLIIELMFFFYSTSPSVSSSYSFAKSLIIIKRFFSSDKFEHEHSVEQLIYDYTISFFENSMLESVEDRPFKEIQLESLNLLIVLAELDNKLLVPESFLSKMFDGRQNDYFEIIVLLFYMKD
;
A
#
# COMPACT_ATOMS: atom_id res chain seq x y z
N MET A 1 -37.15 14.61 -22.46
CA MET A 1 -37.66 15.73 -21.64
C MET A 1 -38.43 15.10 -20.49
N LEU A 2 -38.07 15.18 -19.22
CA LEU A 2 -37.41 16.22 -18.45
C LEU A 2 -36.33 15.62 -17.54
N PHE A 3 -35.17 16.27 -17.53
CA PHE A 3 -34.19 16.20 -16.47
C PHE A 3 -34.83 16.69 -15.16
N LYS A 4 -34.87 15.87 -14.10
CA LYS A 4 -34.92 16.37 -12.73
C LYS A 4 -33.53 16.22 -12.13
N SER A 5 -32.93 17.37 -11.87
CA SER A 5 -31.65 17.58 -11.22
C SER A 5 -31.63 16.91 -9.84
N VAL A 6 -30.86 15.82 -9.71
CA VAL A 6 -30.37 15.38 -8.41
C VAL A 6 -29.19 16.29 -8.09
N GLY A 7 -29.42 17.26 -7.20
CA GLY A 7 -28.38 18.12 -6.68
C GLY A 7 -27.33 17.27 -5.96
N ASN A 8 -26.11 17.23 -6.49
CA ASN A 8 -24.95 16.73 -5.76
C ASN A 8 -24.67 17.69 -4.58
N MET A 9 -25.17 17.35 -3.39
CA MET A 9 -24.63 17.92 -2.15
C MET A 9 -23.20 17.38 -1.97
N TYR A 10 -22.22 18.21 -2.34
CA TYR A 10 -20.82 17.98 -1.99
C TYR A 10 -20.68 18.11 -0.47
N LYS A 11 -20.40 17.00 0.22
CA LYS A 11 -20.10 16.98 1.66
C LYS A 11 -18.85 17.81 1.94
N LYS A 12 -18.95 18.69 2.94
CA LYS A 12 -17.86 19.57 3.38
C LYS A 12 -16.91 18.75 4.25
N LYS A 13 -15.74 18.37 3.70
CA LYS A 13 -14.66 17.75 4.48
C LYS A 13 -14.13 18.76 5.50
N GLU A 14 -13.99 18.37 6.75
CA GLU A 14 -13.31 19.18 7.75
C GLU A 14 -11.83 19.25 7.41
N LYS A 15 -11.30 20.45 7.28
CA LYS A 15 -9.87 20.62 7.06
C LYS A 15 -9.20 20.75 8.42
N ARG A 16 -8.54 19.68 8.88
CA ARG A 16 -7.69 19.75 10.08
C ARG A 16 -6.29 20.15 9.69
N PHE A 17 -5.73 21.08 10.45
CA PHE A 17 -4.38 21.57 10.23
C PHE A 17 -3.38 20.67 10.94
N ILE A 18 -2.25 20.45 10.28
CA ILE A 18 -1.14 19.72 10.86
C ILE A 18 -0.15 20.73 11.43
N ASP A 19 0.36 20.44 12.63
CA ASP A 19 1.53 21.15 13.11
C ASP A 19 2.74 20.82 12.24
N LYS A 20 3.17 21.79 11.43
CA LYS A 20 4.37 21.67 10.59
C LYS A 20 5.66 21.62 11.40
N ARG A 21 5.63 22.04 12.68
CA ARG A 21 6.79 22.00 13.57
C ARG A 21 7.03 20.60 14.15
N ASP A 22 6.04 19.71 14.03
CA ASP A 22 6.17 18.33 14.47
C ASP A 22 7.04 17.53 13.49
N LYS A 23 8.35 17.61 13.72
CA LYS A 23 9.35 16.90 12.94
C LYS A 23 9.30 15.38 13.11
N TYR A 24 8.77 14.87 14.22
CA TYR A 24 8.76 13.42 14.49
C TYR A 24 7.80 12.67 13.57
N ARG A 25 6.90 13.37 12.85
CA ARG A 25 6.00 12.79 11.84
C ARG A 25 6.71 11.99 10.75
N VAL A 26 8.00 12.23 10.52
CA VAL A 26 8.84 11.41 9.63
C VAL A 26 8.76 9.93 10.01
N LEU A 27 8.75 9.62 11.31
CA LEU A 27 8.71 8.25 11.79
C LEU A 27 7.46 7.50 11.32
N LEU A 28 6.33 8.20 11.17
CA LEU A 28 5.07 7.61 10.75
C LEU A 28 5.08 7.13 9.28
N THR A 29 6.05 7.59 8.47
CA THR A 29 6.13 7.24 7.04
C THR A 29 7.25 6.28 6.66
N GLU A 30 8.21 6.03 7.56
CA GLU A 30 9.37 5.17 7.27
C GLU A 30 9.07 3.67 7.26
N THR A 31 7.80 3.29 7.51
CA THR A 31 7.29 1.93 7.38
C THR A 31 6.13 1.91 6.39
N LEU A 32 6.13 0.98 5.43
CA LEU A 32 4.97 0.76 4.56
C LEU A 32 3.94 -0.13 5.28
N PRO A 33 2.69 0.33 5.49
CA PRO A 33 1.69 -0.42 6.26
C PRO A 33 1.28 -1.78 5.69
N TYR A 34 1.55 -2.04 4.40
CA TYR A 34 1.14 -3.27 3.69
C TYR A 34 2.29 -4.24 3.46
N GLU A 35 3.41 -4.01 4.14
CA GLU A 35 4.66 -4.74 3.97
C GLU A 35 5.20 -5.23 5.33
N VAL A 36 4.38 -5.09 6.38
CA VAL A 36 4.64 -5.46 7.78
C VAL A 36 3.38 -6.14 8.35
N PRO A 37 3.47 -6.87 9.48
CA PRO A 37 2.28 -7.40 10.15
C PRO A 37 1.26 -6.30 10.49
N ILE A 38 -0.04 -6.62 10.49
CA ILE A 38 -1.12 -5.63 10.69
C ILE A 38 -1.00 -4.85 12.00
N ILE A 39 -0.41 -5.46 13.03
CA ILE A 39 -0.20 -4.87 14.36
C ILE A 39 1.05 -3.99 14.46
N PHE A 40 1.90 -3.97 13.44
CA PHE A 40 3.17 -3.23 13.48
C PHE A 40 3.03 -1.82 12.89
N SER A 41 3.44 -0.82 13.66
CA SER A 41 3.56 0.56 13.21
C SER A 41 4.63 1.33 14.01
N ASN A 42 5.09 2.45 13.46
CA ASN A 42 5.97 3.38 14.17
C ASN A 42 5.21 4.38 15.07
N GLU A 43 3.90 4.19 15.29
CA GLU A 43 3.09 5.16 16.03
C GLU A 43 3.54 5.31 17.49
N GLU A 44 3.78 4.19 18.18
CA GLU A 44 4.27 4.23 19.57
C GLU A 44 5.69 4.80 19.64
N PHE A 45 6.53 4.51 18.65
CA PHE A 45 7.86 5.10 18.57
C PHE A 45 7.81 6.63 18.40
N TYR A 46 6.89 7.11 17.57
CA TYR A 46 6.61 8.53 17.39
C TYR A 46 6.08 9.18 18.68
N LYS A 47 5.11 8.57 19.36
CA LYS A 47 4.54 9.08 20.62
C LYS A 47 5.60 9.20 21.70
N LEU A 48 6.43 8.16 21.87
CA LEU A 48 7.52 8.14 22.84
C LEU A 48 8.50 9.30 22.63
N LEU A 49 8.88 9.60 21.39
CA LEU A 49 9.80 10.70 21.10
C LEU A 49 9.15 12.09 21.16
N LYS A 50 7.86 12.21 20.84
CA LYS A 50 7.14 13.48 20.84
C LYS A 50 6.74 13.92 22.25
N ASP A 51 6.11 13.05 23.02
CA ASP A 51 5.42 13.46 24.24
C ASP A 51 6.36 13.64 25.44
N ASN A 52 7.52 12.97 25.47
CA ASN A 52 8.61 13.11 26.46
C ASN A 52 8.16 13.11 27.96
N ARG A 53 6.89 12.81 28.25
CA ARG A 53 6.23 12.85 29.56
C ARG A 53 6.33 11.48 30.22
N GLU A 54 6.72 11.47 31.50
CA GLU A 54 6.79 10.32 32.43
C GLU A 54 7.14 8.96 31.82
N ILE A 55 8.08 8.92 30.87
CA ILE A 55 8.65 7.65 30.43
C ILE A 55 9.45 7.08 31.60
N ASP A 56 9.15 5.84 31.98
CA ASP A 56 9.86 5.10 33.01
C ASP A 56 11.39 5.15 32.76
N GLU A 57 12.16 5.30 33.83
CA GLU A 57 13.61 5.48 33.74
C GLU A 57 14.31 4.27 33.06
N SER A 58 13.73 3.08 33.17
CA SER A 58 14.20 1.89 32.46
C SER A 58 14.01 2.01 30.94
N ILE A 59 12.84 2.48 30.50
CA ILE A 59 12.53 2.70 29.08
C ILE A 59 13.43 3.80 28.52
N LYS A 60 13.67 4.90 29.25
CA LYS A 60 14.62 5.94 28.82
C LYS A 60 16.03 5.39 28.61
N LYS A 61 16.53 4.53 29.51
CA LYS A 61 17.84 3.88 29.34
C LYS A 61 17.90 3.01 28.09
N ILE A 62 16.83 2.26 27.80
CA ILE A 62 16.72 1.44 26.58
C ILE A 62 16.71 2.34 25.33
N LEU A 63 15.86 3.37 25.31
CA LEU A 63 15.77 4.31 24.18
C LEU A 63 17.11 5.01 23.93
N ASN A 64 17.79 5.45 24.98
CA ASN A 64 19.11 6.07 24.85
C ASN A 64 20.12 5.11 24.22
N ARG A 65 20.11 3.84 24.64
CA ARG A 65 21.02 2.81 24.12
C ARG A 65 20.69 2.39 22.68
N ILE A 66 19.43 2.41 22.27
CA ILE A 66 19.03 2.01 20.92
C ILE A 66 19.14 3.18 19.93
N ILE A 67 18.72 4.38 20.32
CA ILE A 67 18.56 5.51 19.40
C ILE A 67 19.84 6.34 19.29
N TYR A 68 20.50 6.64 20.42
CA TYR A 68 21.57 7.65 20.48
C TYR A 68 22.99 7.08 20.52
N THR A 69 23.17 5.77 20.37
CA THR A 69 24.51 5.14 20.47
C THR A 69 25.11 4.77 19.12
N PHE A 70 24.30 4.68 18.06
CA PHE A 70 24.72 4.22 16.75
C PHE A 70 25.01 5.38 15.79
N PHE A 71 26.24 5.90 15.81
CA PHE A 71 26.66 7.02 14.96
C PHE A 71 27.40 6.62 13.68
N ASN A 72 28.01 5.42 13.66
CA ASN A 72 28.81 4.97 12.54
C ASN A 72 27.93 4.43 11.40
N TYR A 73 27.19 3.36 11.68
CA TYR A 73 26.21 2.76 10.78
C TYR A 73 25.22 1.93 11.59
N THR A 74 24.12 1.55 10.95
CA THR A 74 23.15 0.58 11.44
C THR A 74 22.91 -0.49 10.38
N ILE A 75 22.33 -1.61 10.80
CA ILE A 75 21.92 -2.69 9.90
C ILE A 75 20.39 -2.66 9.87
N PRO A 76 19.77 -2.39 8.72
CA PRO A 76 18.32 -2.45 8.62
C PRO A 76 17.90 -3.92 8.67
N TYR A 77 16.75 -4.16 9.27
CA TYR A 77 16.17 -5.48 9.34
C TYR A 77 15.63 -5.86 7.95
N LYS A 78 16.35 -6.74 7.24
CA LYS A 78 16.02 -7.18 5.88
C LYS A 78 15.21 -8.47 5.92
N TYR A 79 14.08 -8.49 5.23
CA TYR A 79 13.20 -9.65 5.15
C TYR A 79 12.64 -9.79 3.74
N ASN A 80 12.28 -11.02 3.37
CA ASN A 80 11.73 -11.33 2.06
C ASN A 80 10.23 -11.58 2.18
N ILE A 81 9.48 -11.01 1.25
CA ILE A 81 8.06 -11.29 1.05
C ILE A 81 7.84 -11.93 -0.32
N LEU A 82 6.83 -12.79 -0.43
CA LEU A 82 6.46 -13.39 -1.70
C LEU A 82 5.90 -12.31 -2.64
N LYS A 83 6.41 -12.27 -3.87
CA LYS A 83 5.95 -11.34 -4.90
C LYS A 83 5.12 -12.07 -5.95
N ASP A 84 5.65 -13.17 -6.45
CA ASP A 84 5.04 -14.09 -7.42
C ASP A 84 5.47 -15.52 -7.03
N ALA A 85 4.89 -16.56 -7.63
CA ALA A 85 5.20 -17.96 -7.30
C ALA A 85 6.71 -18.30 -7.27
N ASP A 86 7.49 -17.65 -8.14
CA ASP A 86 8.93 -17.90 -8.31
C ASP A 86 9.82 -16.74 -7.85
N SER A 87 9.29 -15.68 -7.25
CA SER A 87 10.10 -14.50 -6.92
C SER A 87 9.74 -13.82 -5.60
N PHE A 88 10.79 -13.31 -4.95
CA PHE A 88 10.70 -12.60 -3.68
C PHE A 88 10.97 -11.11 -3.88
N ARG A 89 10.38 -10.30 -3.01
CA ARG A 89 10.77 -8.91 -2.81
C ARG A 89 11.48 -8.79 -1.46
N ARG A 90 12.73 -8.37 -1.47
CA ARG A 90 13.46 -8.02 -0.26
C ARG A 90 13.04 -6.62 0.19
N LEU A 91 12.63 -6.50 1.44
CA LEU A 91 12.26 -5.26 2.11
C LEU A 91 13.19 -5.00 3.28
N ALA A 92 13.14 -3.79 3.81
CA ALA A 92 14.00 -3.33 4.89
C ALA A 92 13.23 -2.44 5.86
N LEU A 93 13.22 -2.83 7.14
CA LEU A 93 12.84 -1.96 8.24
C LEU A 93 14.10 -1.28 8.77
N LEU A 94 14.16 0.05 8.69
CA LEU A 94 15.32 0.81 9.16
C LEU A 94 15.46 0.68 10.67
N HIS A 95 16.70 0.65 11.14
CA HIS A 95 16.99 0.69 12.57
C HIS A 95 16.42 1.99 13.21
N PRO A 96 15.83 1.96 14.42
CA PRO A 96 15.26 3.15 15.06
C PRO A 96 16.21 4.35 15.14
N SER A 97 17.51 4.11 15.38
CA SER A 97 18.54 5.17 15.35
C SER A 97 18.61 5.88 13.99
N SER A 98 18.58 5.13 12.89
CA SER A 98 18.62 5.72 11.56
C SER A 98 17.33 6.46 11.22
N GLN A 99 16.17 5.92 11.61
CA GLN A 99 14.89 6.63 11.48
C GLN A 99 14.91 7.97 12.23
N TYR A 100 15.46 8.00 13.45
CA TYR A 100 15.65 9.23 14.22
C TYR A 100 16.60 10.23 13.52
N GLN A 101 17.68 9.76 12.89
CA GLN A 101 18.56 10.66 12.12
C GLN A 101 17.83 11.30 10.92
N PHE A 102 16.90 10.58 10.29
CA PHE A 102 16.06 11.15 9.23
C PHE A 102 15.10 12.24 9.71
N VAL A 103 14.65 12.21 10.98
CA VAL A 103 13.88 13.32 11.58
C VAL A 103 14.63 14.64 11.48
N SER A 104 15.91 14.65 11.88
CA SER A 104 16.75 15.84 11.82
C SER A 104 17.08 16.25 10.38
N PHE A 105 17.23 15.28 9.48
CA PHE A 105 17.45 15.54 8.06
C PHE A 105 16.25 16.24 7.40
N TYR A 106 15.03 15.74 7.65
CA TYR A 106 13.81 16.31 7.10
C TYR A 106 13.51 17.70 7.68
N GLU A 107 13.72 17.89 8.99
CA GLU A 107 13.60 19.21 9.65
C GLU A 107 14.46 20.27 8.94
N LYS A 108 15.66 19.89 8.50
CA LYS A 108 16.60 20.80 7.83
C LYS A 108 16.36 20.96 6.33
N TYR A 109 15.95 19.89 5.64
CA TYR A 109 15.99 19.83 4.18
C TYR A 109 14.65 19.60 3.48
N SER A 110 13.53 19.62 4.21
CA SER A 110 12.21 19.34 3.62
C SER A 110 11.84 20.24 2.43
N GLU A 111 12.17 21.53 2.51
CA GLU A 111 11.90 22.47 1.41
C GLU A 111 12.72 22.13 0.17
N LEU A 112 14.00 21.82 0.37
CA LEU A 112 14.93 21.47 -0.69
C LEU A 112 14.58 20.11 -1.34
N ILE A 113 14.09 19.16 -0.56
CA ILE A 113 13.51 17.91 -1.06
C ILE A 113 12.36 18.22 -2.03
N CYS A 114 11.42 19.09 -1.63
CA CYS A 114 10.30 19.48 -2.48
C CYS A 114 10.74 20.21 -3.75
N GLU A 115 11.79 21.03 -3.68
CA GLU A 115 12.38 21.70 -4.85
C GLU A 115 12.93 20.68 -5.85
N TYR A 116 13.80 19.76 -5.40
CA TYR A 116 14.36 18.73 -6.27
C TYR A 116 13.32 17.76 -6.82
N CYS A 117 12.27 17.46 -6.05
CA CYS A 117 11.13 16.66 -6.50
C CYS A 117 10.20 17.36 -7.50
N ASN A 118 10.39 18.67 -7.75
CA ASN A 118 9.55 19.49 -8.63
C ASN A 118 10.24 19.97 -9.92
N LYS A 119 11.45 19.50 -10.24
CA LYS A 119 12.18 19.89 -11.48
C LYS A 119 11.33 19.72 -12.75
N THR A 120 10.57 18.63 -12.86
CA THR A 120 9.67 18.36 -13.98
C THR A 120 8.25 18.05 -13.51
N ARG A 121 7.30 17.96 -14.45
CA ARG A 121 5.92 17.48 -14.22
C ARG A 121 5.67 16.10 -14.88
N ILE A 122 6.74 15.34 -15.13
CA ILE A 122 6.68 13.97 -15.67
C ILE A 122 6.21 12.99 -14.59
N SER A 123 6.77 13.10 -13.37
CA SER A 123 6.36 12.25 -12.26
C SER A 123 4.90 12.50 -11.87
N LEU A 124 4.12 11.42 -11.92
CA LEU A 124 2.74 11.32 -11.51
C LEU A 124 2.60 11.22 -9.99
N ARG A 125 3.70 11.06 -9.24
CA ARG A 125 3.70 11.01 -7.79
C ARG A 125 5.02 11.51 -7.24
N ALA A 126 5.04 12.74 -6.71
CA ALA A 126 6.23 13.31 -6.10
C ALA A 126 5.88 14.21 -4.90
N PRO A 127 6.77 14.35 -3.90
CA PRO A 127 6.63 15.35 -2.85
C PRO A 127 6.49 16.76 -3.43
N GLU A 128 5.45 17.49 -3.05
CA GLU A 128 5.20 18.86 -3.53
C GLU A 128 5.47 19.94 -2.47
N LYS A 129 5.09 19.67 -1.22
CA LYS A 129 5.32 20.55 -0.07
C LYS A 129 5.20 19.76 1.23
N VAL A 130 5.66 20.33 2.35
CA VAL A 130 5.39 19.80 3.69
C VAL A 130 3.89 19.81 3.95
N ALA A 131 3.35 18.66 4.37
CA ALA A 131 1.92 18.50 4.61
C ALA A 131 1.45 19.45 5.70
N SER A 132 0.51 20.33 5.36
CA SER A 132 0.01 21.40 6.23
C SER A 132 -1.38 21.14 6.81
N ALA A 133 -2.12 20.26 6.16
CA ALA A 133 -3.48 19.95 6.51
C ALA A 133 -3.80 18.57 5.96
N PHE A 134 -4.65 17.87 6.68
CA PHE A 134 -5.39 16.72 6.18
C PHE A 134 -6.86 17.04 6.21
N TYR A 135 -7.60 16.26 5.44
CA TYR A 135 -9.04 16.31 5.51
C TYR A 135 -9.48 15.20 6.45
N VAL A 136 -10.15 15.59 7.54
CA VAL A 136 -10.96 14.69 8.36
C VAL A 136 -12.38 14.83 7.85
N GLU A 137 -13.08 13.72 7.75
CA GLU A 137 -14.52 13.78 7.53
C GLU A 137 -15.13 14.09 8.91
N ASN A 138 -15.89 15.20 9.03
CA ASN A 138 -16.35 15.79 10.30
C ASN A 138 -16.73 14.74 11.37
N GLU A 139 -16.38 15.01 12.64
CA GLU A 139 -16.76 14.19 13.81
C GLU A 139 -18.28 14.06 14.01
N ASP A 140 -19.11 14.95 13.43
CA ASP A 140 -20.57 14.97 13.64
C ASP A 140 -21.39 14.17 12.59
N GLU A 141 -20.78 13.42 11.67
CA GLU A 141 -21.50 12.47 10.80
C GLU A 141 -20.63 11.25 10.46
N ASP A 142 -20.48 10.35 11.43
CA ASP A 142 -19.50 9.26 11.36
C ASP A 142 -19.72 8.17 10.28
N LYS A 143 -20.61 8.31 9.26
CA LYS A 143 -20.92 7.18 8.34
C LYS A 143 -21.21 7.52 6.89
N ASN A 144 -20.46 8.43 6.26
CA ASN A 144 -21.01 8.94 5.01
C ASN A 144 -19.98 9.34 3.92
N LYS A 145 -19.46 8.30 3.26
CA LYS A 145 -19.00 8.20 1.86
C LYS A 145 -17.49 8.37 1.57
N PHE A 146 -16.81 7.23 1.68
CA PHE A 146 -15.57 6.86 1.02
C PHE A 146 -15.46 7.34 -0.43
N VAL A 147 -14.41 8.13 -0.70
CA VAL A 147 -13.78 8.19 -2.01
C VAL A 147 -12.38 7.59 -1.87
N GLU A 148 -12.26 6.37 -2.38
CA GLU A 148 -11.05 5.69 -2.84
C GLU A 148 -9.85 5.57 -1.89
N ASN A 149 -9.75 4.38 -1.30
CA ASN A 149 -8.51 3.59 -1.26
C ASN A 149 -7.33 4.22 -0.51
N ASN A 150 -7.59 4.68 0.72
CA ASN A 150 -6.57 4.88 1.74
C ASN A 150 -6.89 3.98 2.95
N ILE A 151 -5.89 3.16 3.29
CA ILE A 151 -5.48 2.65 4.61
C ILE A 151 -6.59 2.58 5.68
N GLU A 152 -7.01 1.35 5.90
CA GLU A 152 -8.09 0.80 6.73
C GLU A 152 -7.88 1.02 8.24
N GLU A 153 -8.95 1.23 9.03
CA GLU A 153 -9.02 1.66 10.45
C GLU A 153 -8.99 0.52 11.50
N VAL A 154 -8.46 0.83 12.69
CA VAL A 154 -8.92 0.46 14.04
C VAL A 154 -8.96 1.75 14.88
N GLU A 155 -9.96 1.90 15.77
CA GLU A 155 -10.38 3.14 16.45
C GLU A 155 -9.30 3.97 17.19
N SER A 156 -8.16 3.39 17.55
CA SER A 156 -7.04 4.14 18.17
C SER A 156 -6.19 4.93 17.16
N GLU A 157 -6.34 4.67 15.85
CA GLU A 157 -5.54 5.26 14.78
C GLU A 157 -6.12 6.58 14.23
N LEU A 158 -7.33 6.98 14.62
CA LEU A 158 -8.05 8.14 14.07
C LEU A 158 -7.32 9.49 14.27
N MET A 159 -6.56 9.66 15.35
CA MET A 159 -5.80 10.91 15.60
C MET A 159 -4.47 10.98 14.84
N TYR A 160 -3.82 9.84 14.53
CA TYR A 160 -2.46 9.79 13.99
C TYR A 160 -2.38 9.37 12.52
N LYS A 161 -3.38 8.65 11.98
CA LYS A 161 -3.41 8.26 10.56
C LYS A 161 -3.55 9.41 9.59
N HIS A 162 -4.10 10.53 10.02
CA HIS A 162 -4.13 11.71 9.18
C HIS A 162 -2.87 12.59 9.29
N LEU A 163 -1.97 12.28 10.23
CA LEU A 163 -0.61 12.82 10.30
C LEU A 163 0.39 12.05 9.42
N SER A 164 -0.06 10.96 8.76
CA SER A 164 0.75 9.87 8.19
C SER A 164 1.58 10.15 6.96
N SER A 165 1.56 11.34 6.35
CA SER A 165 2.54 11.69 5.30
C SER A 165 3.25 13.00 5.63
N TYR A 166 4.57 12.96 5.80
CA TYR A 166 5.35 14.17 6.08
C TYR A 166 5.19 15.19 4.95
N PHE A 167 5.22 14.72 3.70
CA PHE A 167 4.96 15.52 2.51
C PHE A 167 3.54 15.33 1.99
N SER A 168 2.97 16.37 1.37
CA SER A 168 1.84 16.21 0.46
C SER A 168 2.37 15.88 -0.93
N TYR A 169 1.85 14.81 -1.53
CA TYR A 169 2.24 14.36 -2.86
C TYR A 169 1.31 14.93 -3.93
N ARG A 170 1.88 15.34 -5.07
CA ARG A 170 1.12 15.70 -6.28
C ARG A 170 0.75 14.47 -7.10
N GLY A 171 -0.28 14.61 -7.95
CA GLY A 171 -0.70 13.59 -8.91
C GLY A 171 -1.52 12.47 -8.27
N TYR A 172 -1.14 11.21 -8.50
CA TYR A 172 -1.92 10.03 -8.13
C TYR A 172 -1.20 9.19 -7.07
N ASN A 173 -1.91 8.78 -6.02
CA ASN A 173 -1.38 7.89 -4.99
C ASN A 173 -1.31 6.41 -5.41
N LYS A 174 -2.08 6.02 -6.44
CA LYS A 174 -2.14 4.69 -7.04
C LYS A 174 -2.22 4.81 -8.55
N ILE A 175 -1.53 3.92 -9.27
CA ILE A 175 -1.43 3.99 -10.73
C ILE A 175 -2.79 3.83 -11.45
N TYR A 176 -3.71 3.00 -10.93
CA TYR A 176 -5.03 2.83 -11.55
C TYR A 176 -5.83 4.15 -11.61
N LYS A 177 -5.59 5.07 -10.67
CA LYS A 177 -6.25 6.39 -10.66
C LYS A 177 -5.78 7.25 -11.84
N PHE A 178 -4.53 7.09 -12.27
CA PHE A 178 -4.03 7.72 -13.49
C PHE A 178 -4.75 7.16 -14.72
N TYR A 179 -4.83 5.83 -14.86
CA TYR A 179 -5.58 5.21 -15.97
C TYR A 179 -7.05 5.66 -16.06
N ASN A 180 -7.67 5.95 -14.90
CA ASN A 180 -9.06 6.42 -14.82
C ASN A 180 -9.21 7.96 -14.82
N SER A 181 -8.14 8.71 -15.12
CA SER A 181 -8.16 10.17 -15.03
C SER A 181 -8.50 10.86 -16.35
N LYS A 182 -8.96 12.12 -16.25
CA LYS A 182 -9.12 13.00 -17.42
C LYS A 182 -7.81 13.25 -18.14
N GLU A 183 -6.70 13.34 -17.40
CA GLU A 183 -5.36 13.53 -17.97
C GLU A 183 -4.98 12.36 -18.88
N PHE A 184 -5.27 11.11 -18.50
CA PHE A 184 -5.01 9.95 -19.35
C PHE A 184 -5.85 9.98 -20.62
N ILE A 185 -7.13 10.34 -20.52
CA ILE A 185 -8.01 10.50 -21.69
C ILE A 185 -7.51 11.62 -22.62
N GLU A 186 -6.98 12.72 -22.08
CA GLU A 186 -6.40 13.80 -22.87
C GLU A 186 -5.12 13.38 -23.60
N LEU A 187 -4.25 12.61 -22.92
CA LEU A 187 -3.06 12.01 -23.53
C LEU A 187 -3.44 11.02 -24.62
N GLU A 188 -4.42 10.16 -24.34
CA GLU A 188 -5.00 9.25 -25.32
C GLU A 188 -5.59 10.00 -26.49
N ARG A 189 -6.27 11.14 -26.31
CA ARG A 189 -6.77 11.93 -27.46
C ARG A 189 -5.64 12.51 -28.31
N LYS A 190 -4.49 12.84 -27.69
CA LYS A 190 -3.39 13.57 -28.33
C LYS A 190 -2.36 12.68 -29.04
N PHE A 191 -1.99 11.55 -28.46
CA PHE A 191 -0.95 10.64 -28.96
C PHE A 191 -1.47 9.26 -29.39
N GLN A 192 -1.01 8.71 -30.51
CA GLN A 192 -1.52 7.46 -31.11
C GLN A 192 -0.93 6.19 -30.48
N HIS A 193 0.27 6.29 -29.91
CA HIS A 193 0.96 5.16 -29.29
C HIS A 193 1.21 5.41 -27.81
N LEU A 194 1.12 4.35 -27.01
CA LEU A 194 1.50 4.29 -25.59
C LEU A 194 2.48 3.14 -25.39
N TRP A 195 3.68 3.44 -24.91
CA TRP A 195 4.70 2.44 -24.56
C TRP A 195 4.94 2.47 -23.05
N ASN A 196 4.72 1.34 -22.38
CA ASN A 196 5.01 1.18 -20.96
C ASN A 196 6.41 0.61 -20.79
N VAL A 197 7.24 1.27 -20.00
CA VAL A 197 8.66 0.94 -19.81
C VAL A 197 8.93 0.79 -18.32
N ASP A 198 9.35 -0.40 -17.91
CA ASP A 198 9.71 -0.76 -16.52
C ASP A 198 11.23 -0.62 -16.33
N VAL A 199 11.68 -0.06 -15.21
CA VAL A 199 13.09 -0.05 -14.81
C VAL A 199 13.38 -1.30 -13.98
N ALA A 200 14.36 -2.09 -14.42
CA ALA A 200 14.71 -3.34 -13.76
C ALA A 200 15.39 -3.08 -12.42
N SER A 201 14.94 -3.79 -11.37
CA SER A 201 15.55 -3.79 -10.02
C SER A 201 15.91 -2.38 -9.53
N CYS A 202 14.98 -1.44 -9.64
CA CYS A 202 15.22 -0.01 -9.46
C CYS A 202 16.01 0.29 -8.18
N PHE A 203 15.48 -0.04 -7.00
CA PHE A 203 16.11 0.30 -5.73
C PHE A 203 17.47 -0.40 -5.50
N ASP A 204 17.63 -1.64 -5.95
CA ASP A 204 18.89 -2.37 -5.86
C ASP A 204 19.96 -1.82 -6.81
N SER A 205 19.55 -1.19 -7.91
CA SER A 205 20.46 -0.62 -8.92
C SER A 205 20.96 0.79 -8.57
N ILE A 206 20.40 1.42 -7.53
CA ILE A 206 20.77 2.78 -7.13
C ILE A 206 22.19 2.77 -6.57
N TYR A 207 23.09 3.48 -7.23
CA TYR A 207 24.40 3.85 -6.68
C TYR A 207 24.25 5.14 -5.87
N THR A 208 24.44 5.10 -4.56
CA THR A 208 24.00 6.19 -3.65
C THR A 208 24.64 7.54 -4.00
N HIS A 209 25.89 7.57 -4.44
CA HIS A 209 26.58 8.80 -4.85
C HIS A 209 25.91 9.53 -6.03
N THR A 210 25.05 8.86 -6.80
CA THR A 210 24.28 9.48 -7.88
C THR A 210 23.35 10.59 -7.40
N ILE A 211 22.93 10.60 -6.12
CA ILE A 211 22.11 11.69 -5.58
C ILE A 211 22.86 13.03 -5.64
N ALA A 212 24.17 13.01 -5.42
CA ALA A 212 25.00 14.21 -5.55
C ALA A 212 25.05 14.68 -7.01
N TRP A 213 25.04 13.76 -7.98
CA TRP A 213 24.99 14.05 -9.42
C TRP A 213 23.61 14.55 -9.89
N ALA A 214 22.54 14.12 -9.23
CA ALA A 214 21.21 14.61 -9.51
C ALA A 214 20.99 16.01 -8.93
N VAL A 215 21.61 16.31 -7.78
CA VAL A 215 21.50 17.60 -7.11
C VAL A 215 22.45 18.66 -7.68
N LYS A 216 23.64 18.24 -8.12
CA LYS A 216 24.66 19.08 -8.77
C LYS A 216 25.17 18.35 -10.01
N ASN A 217 25.70 19.05 -11.01
CA ASN A 217 26.28 18.39 -12.18
C ASN A 217 27.41 17.39 -11.81
N LYS A 218 27.39 16.22 -12.45
CA LYS A 218 28.35 15.11 -12.22
C LYS A 218 29.82 15.54 -12.31
N GLU A 219 30.16 16.39 -13.27
CA GLU A 219 31.52 16.93 -13.46
C GLU A 219 31.97 17.73 -12.24
N TYR A 220 31.15 18.68 -11.81
CA TYR A 220 31.41 19.48 -10.62
C TYR A 220 31.63 18.61 -9.36
N VAL A 221 30.84 17.54 -9.20
CA VAL A 221 30.99 16.61 -8.07
C VAL A 221 32.33 15.88 -8.11
N LYS A 222 32.74 15.41 -9.29
CA LYS A 222 34.03 14.72 -9.47
C LYS A 222 35.24 15.64 -9.24
N ASP A 223 35.12 16.91 -9.59
CA ASP A 223 36.21 17.87 -9.42
C ASP A 223 36.36 18.34 -7.96
N ASN A 224 35.33 18.16 -7.13
CA ASN A 224 35.28 18.70 -5.76
C ASN A 224 35.08 17.64 -4.67
N VAL A 225 35.33 16.35 -4.95
CA VAL A 225 34.99 15.20 -4.09
C VAL A 225 35.36 15.42 -2.61
N ASN A 226 36.53 15.98 -2.33
CA ASN A 226 37.05 16.18 -0.97
C ASN A 226 36.43 17.38 -0.22
N PHE A 227 35.69 18.25 -0.90
CA PHE A 227 35.08 19.46 -0.35
C PHE A 227 33.55 19.47 -0.47
N LEU A 228 32.97 18.33 -0.85
CA LEU A 228 31.53 18.17 -1.03
C LEU A 228 30.81 18.24 0.32
N ASN A 229 30.35 19.44 0.66
CA ASN A 229 29.38 19.67 1.73
C ASN A 229 28.03 20.08 1.15
N GLY A 230 26.95 19.73 1.86
CA GLY A 230 25.59 20.11 1.52
C GLY A 230 24.64 18.91 1.41
N PHE A 231 23.46 19.17 0.85
CA PHE A 231 22.34 18.23 0.84
C PHE A 231 22.68 16.85 0.24
N GLY A 232 23.21 16.80 -0.99
CA GLY A 232 23.49 15.54 -1.68
C GLY A 232 24.44 14.61 -0.90
N PRO A 233 25.65 15.06 -0.53
CA PRO A 233 26.60 14.26 0.26
C PRO A 233 26.07 13.84 1.64
N ILE A 234 25.30 14.71 2.31
CA ILE A 234 24.69 14.38 3.61
C ILE A 234 23.63 13.30 3.42
N PHE A 235 22.80 13.41 2.38
CA PHE A 235 21.75 12.43 2.13
C PHE A 235 22.33 11.06 1.72
N ASP A 236 23.34 11.08 0.84
CA ASP A 236 24.12 9.91 0.43
C ASP A 236 24.71 9.19 1.66
N SER A 237 25.44 9.93 2.51
CA SER A 237 26.02 9.35 3.73
C SER A 237 24.96 8.77 4.66
N LEU A 238 23.83 9.44 4.83
CA LEU A 238 22.78 8.98 5.73
C LEU A 238 22.12 7.68 5.24
N ILE A 239 21.91 7.53 3.93
CA ILE A 239 21.39 6.29 3.32
C ILE A 239 22.41 5.15 3.41
N GLN A 240 23.70 5.42 3.16
CA GLN A 240 24.74 4.41 3.35
C GLN A 240 24.76 3.93 4.81
N LYS A 241 24.81 4.86 5.77
CA LYS A 241 24.85 4.54 7.20
C LYS A 241 23.60 3.81 7.69
N SER A 242 22.44 4.01 7.05
CA SER A 242 21.21 3.27 7.38
C SER A 242 21.12 1.89 6.73
N ASN A 243 22.08 1.55 5.86
CA ASN A 243 22.15 0.30 5.11
C ASN A 243 23.54 -0.35 5.23
N TYR A 244 24.10 -0.43 6.44
CA TYR A 244 25.39 -1.10 6.68
C TYR A 244 26.58 -0.54 5.86
N ASN A 245 26.57 0.77 5.59
CA ASN A 245 27.54 1.46 4.72
C ASN A 245 27.59 0.93 3.27
N GLU A 246 26.53 0.29 2.78
CA GLU A 246 26.42 -0.12 1.39
C GLU A 246 26.25 1.09 0.47
N THR A 247 27.02 1.12 -0.62
CA THR A 247 26.96 2.18 -1.65
C THR A 247 26.12 1.78 -2.87
N ASN A 248 25.79 0.48 -3.00
CA ASN A 248 24.99 -0.06 -4.08
C ASN A 248 23.70 -0.66 -3.51
N GLY A 249 22.58 -0.17 -4.02
CA GLY A 249 21.26 -0.48 -3.50
C GLY A 249 20.93 0.33 -2.26
N ILE A 250 19.66 0.70 -2.14
CA ILE A 250 19.13 1.41 -0.96
C ILE A 250 18.04 0.59 -0.27
N PRO A 251 17.77 0.81 1.03
CA PRO A 251 16.72 0.09 1.75
C PRO A 251 15.36 0.21 1.03
N ILE A 252 14.68 -0.90 0.78
CA ILE A 252 13.38 -0.94 0.11
C ILE A 252 12.27 -0.94 1.16
N GLY A 253 11.28 -0.05 1.00
CA GLY A 253 10.17 0.10 1.93
C GLY A 253 10.02 1.54 2.45
N PRO A 254 11.05 2.09 3.12
CA PRO A 254 11.00 3.42 3.73
C PRO A 254 10.60 4.53 2.76
N GLU A 255 9.88 5.55 3.24
CA GLU A 255 9.52 6.71 2.42
C GLU A 255 10.76 7.47 1.96
N VAL A 256 11.78 7.58 2.84
CA VAL A 256 13.00 8.29 2.50
C VAL A 256 13.73 7.71 1.29
N SER A 257 13.75 6.39 1.13
CA SER A 257 14.35 5.72 -0.03
C SER A 257 13.59 6.02 -1.32
N ARG A 258 12.25 6.13 -1.25
CA ARG A 258 11.42 6.53 -2.39
C ARG A 258 11.68 7.98 -2.80
N ILE A 259 11.88 8.87 -1.83
CA ILE A 259 12.24 10.26 -2.08
C ILE A 259 13.64 10.35 -2.70
N PHE A 260 14.61 9.58 -2.20
CA PHE A 260 15.96 9.51 -2.74
C PHE A 260 15.94 9.12 -4.23
N ALA A 261 15.20 8.06 -4.58
CA ALA A 261 15.01 7.64 -5.96
C ALA A 261 14.29 8.70 -6.81
N GLU A 262 13.23 9.33 -6.28
CA GLU A 262 12.47 10.36 -6.99
C GLU A 262 13.35 11.56 -7.37
N ILE A 263 14.26 12.01 -6.51
CA ILE A 263 15.19 13.11 -6.82
C ILE A 263 16.10 12.75 -8.00
N ILE A 264 16.62 11.53 -8.03
CA ILE A 264 17.45 11.04 -9.14
C ILE A 264 16.65 11.01 -10.43
N PHE A 265 15.44 10.43 -10.40
CA PHE A 265 14.61 10.37 -11.60
C PHE A 265 14.14 11.73 -12.09
N GLN A 266 13.88 12.71 -11.21
CA GLN A 266 13.55 14.07 -11.64
C GLN A 266 14.67 14.72 -12.46
N ASP A 267 15.92 14.42 -12.12
CA ASP A 267 17.07 14.88 -12.91
C ASP A 267 17.10 14.20 -14.28
N ILE A 268 17.01 12.86 -14.31
CA ILE A 268 16.95 12.06 -15.55
C ILE A 268 15.82 12.55 -16.47
N ASP A 269 14.61 12.73 -15.91
CA ASP A 269 13.42 13.21 -16.60
C ASP A 269 13.69 14.57 -17.27
N SER A 270 14.36 15.48 -16.56
CA SER A 270 14.70 16.81 -17.07
C SER A 270 15.74 16.77 -18.20
N THR A 271 16.77 15.92 -18.07
CA THR A 271 17.81 15.75 -19.08
C THR A 271 17.26 15.14 -20.36
N VAL A 272 16.36 14.16 -20.25
CA VAL A 272 15.68 13.54 -21.40
C VAL A 272 14.88 14.58 -22.19
N ILE A 273 14.11 15.44 -21.50
CA ILE A 273 13.37 16.53 -22.16
C ILE A 273 14.33 17.48 -22.89
N SER A 274 15.41 17.91 -22.21
CA SER A 274 16.38 18.85 -22.75
C SER A 274 17.06 18.31 -24.02
N GLU A 275 17.53 17.05 -23.99
CA GLU A 275 18.20 16.43 -25.13
C GLU A 275 17.25 16.22 -26.32
N LEU A 276 16.00 15.84 -26.06
CA LEU A 276 15.00 15.68 -27.12
C LEU A 276 14.61 17.02 -27.73
N SER A 277 14.54 18.08 -26.93
CA SER A 277 14.30 19.43 -27.43
C SER A 277 15.41 19.89 -28.38
N GLY A 278 16.67 19.55 -28.10
CA GLY A 278 17.82 19.82 -28.98
C GLY A 278 17.81 19.03 -30.31
N LYS A 279 16.96 18.00 -30.42
CA LYS A 279 16.74 17.19 -31.63
C LYS A 279 15.40 17.49 -32.32
N ASP A 280 14.79 18.65 -32.03
CA ASP A 280 13.49 19.10 -32.53
C ASP A 280 12.28 18.24 -32.12
N TYR A 281 12.41 17.39 -31.08
CA TYR A 281 11.29 16.68 -30.48
C TYR A 281 10.69 17.48 -29.33
N LYS A 282 9.57 18.17 -29.57
CA LYS A 282 8.89 19.02 -28.59
C LYS A 282 8.01 18.21 -27.63
N TYR A 283 8.30 18.31 -26.33
CA TYR A 283 7.48 17.74 -25.26
C TYR A 283 6.05 18.32 -25.29
N GLY A 284 5.05 17.46 -25.08
CA GLY A 284 3.64 17.79 -25.16
C GLY A 284 3.09 17.95 -26.58
N GLN A 285 3.93 18.01 -27.63
CA GLN A 285 3.48 18.09 -29.02
C GLN A 285 3.75 16.80 -29.79
N HIS A 286 5.00 16.35 -29.81
CA HIS A 286 5.42 15.13 -30.51
C HIS A 286 5.32 13.89 -29.62
N TYR A 287 5.62 14.07 -28.33
CA TYR A 287 5.54 13.03 -27.32
C TYR A 287 5.15 13.62 -25.96
N SER A 288 4.71 12.79 -25.04
CA SER A 288 4.62 13.09 -23.61
C SER A 288 5.16 11.89 -22.83
N LEU A 289 5.86 12.17 -21.75
CA LEU A 289 6.41 11.15 -20.86
C LEU A 289 5.80 11.36 -19.48
N LYS A 290 5.29 10.28 -18.89
CA LYS A 290 4.79 10.26 -17.52
C LYS A 290 5.50 9.15 -16.76
N ARG A 291 5.70 9.31 -15.46
CA ARG A 291 6.36 8.30 -14.62
C ARG A 291 5.61 8.09 -13.32
N TYR A 292 5.41 6.85 -12.91
CA TYR A 292 4.90 6.50 -11.59
C TYR A 292 5.93 5.63 -10.87
N VAL A 293 6.63 6.20 -9.89
CA VAL A 293 7.81 5.58 -9.26
C VAL A 293 8.86 5.26 -10.34
N ASP A 294 9.01 4.01 -10.75
CA ASP A 294 9.96 3.52 -11.73
C ASP A 294 9.30 3.11 -13.07
N ASP A 295 7.97 3.13 -13.15
CA ASP A 295 7.21 2.83 -14.37
C ASP A 295 7.04 4.09 -15.25
N TYR A 296 7.54 4.05 -16.49
CA TYR A 296 7.35 5.10 -17.48
C TYR A 296 6.21 4.79 -18.46
N PHE A 297 5.39 5.80 -18.73
CA PHE A 297 4.32 5.81 -19.74
C PHE A 297 4.70 6.81 -20.83
N LEU A 298 5.17 6.30 -21.96
CA LEU A 298 5.60 7.09 -23.11
C LEU A 298 4.47 7.17 -24.14
N PHE A 299 3.92 8.37 -24.31
CA PHE A 299 2.93 8.70 -25.31
C PHE A 299 3.59 9.36 -26.52
N ALA A 300 3.28 8.93 -27.74
CA ALA A 300 3.84 9.53 -28.96
C ALA A 300 2.86 9.55 -30.15
N ASN A 301 3.07 10.49 -31.08
CA ASN A 301 2.24 10.60 -32.29
C ASN A 301 2.50 9.48 -33.30
N ASN A 302 3.71 8.91 -33.30
CA ASN A 302 4.08 7.81 -34.18
C ASN A 302 5.17 6.94 -33.54
N ALA A 303 5.29 5.68 -33.98
CA ALA A 303 6.27 4.72 -33.47
C ALA A 303 7.74 5.18 -33.63
N LYS A 304 8.05 5.97 -34.66
CA LYS A 304 9.39 6.54 -34.88
C LYS A 304 9.77 7.49 -33.73
N THR A 305 8.85 8.38 -33.35
CA THR A 305 9.03 9.31 -32.23
C THR A 305 9.19 8.54 -30.93
N ALA A 306 8.31 7.56 -30.67
CA ALA A 306 8.42 6.70 -29.48
C ALA A 306 9.78 6.00 -29.39
N SER A 307 10.30 5.49 -30.52
CA SER A 307 11.61 4.84 -30.59
C SER A 307 12.76 5.78 -30.22
N VAL A 308 12.73 7.03 -30.69
CA VAL A 308 13.76 8.03 -30.40
C VAL A 308 13.72 8.45 -28.93
N VAL A 309 12.53 8.66 -28.38
CA VAL A 309 12.34 9.01 -26.97
C VAL A 309 12.79 7.86 -26.07
N LEU A 310 12.37 6.63 -26.36
CA LEU A 310 12.78 5.44 -25.60
C LEU A 310 14.31 5.25 -25.62
N ARG A 311 14.96 5.43 -26.78
CA ARG A 311 16.42 5.33 -26.88
C ARG A 311 17.10 6.37 -26.01
N THR A 312 16.64 7.62 -26.06
CA THR A 312 17.20 8.72 -25.26
C THR A 312 17.02 8.44 -23.77
N LEU A 313 15.83 7.98 -23.35
CA LEU A 313 15.55 7.57 -21.98
C LEU A 313 16.50 6.45 -21.51
N LYS A 314 16.69 5.39 -22.31
CA LYS A 314 17.60 4.28 -22.00
C LYS A 314 19.05 4.74 -21.80
N VAL A 315 19.53 5.65 -22.65
CA VAL A 315 20.88 6.21 -22.52
C VAL A 315 21.02 6.97 -21.20
N LYS A 316 20.04 7.81 -20.85
CA LYS A 316 20.08 8.61 -19.62
C LYS A 316 19.90 7.79 -18.34
N LEU A 317 19.06 6.77 -18.37
CA LEU A 317 18.97 5.79 -17.28
C LEU A 317 20.33 5.11 -17.02
N LYS A 318 21.03 4.72 -18.10
CA LYS A 318 22.32 4.04 -18.01
C LYS A 318 23.42 4.91 -17.39
N GLU A 319 23.40 6.24 -17.59
CA GLU A 319 24.35 7.17 -16.96
C GLU A 319 24.29 7.16 -15.42
N TYR A 320 23.16 6.69 -14.88
CA TYR A 320 22.83 6.52 -13.47
C TYR A 320 22.80 5.05 -13.01
N ASN A 321 23.32 4.12 -13.83
CA ASN A 321 23.33 2.66 -13.60
C ASN A 321 21.95 1.96 -13.66
N PHE A 322 20.91 2.64 -14.15
CA PHE A 322 19.60 2.02 -14.37
C PHE A 322 19.50 1.32 -15.72
N HIS A 323 18.72 0.25 -15.76
CA HIS A 323 18.46 -0.55 -16.95
C HIS A 323 16.96 -0.74 -17.15
N THR A 324 16.49 -0.73 -18.39
CA THR A 324 15.09 -1.01 -18.72
C THR A 324 14.84 -2.51 -18.87
N ASN A 325 13.69 -2.98 -18.42
CA ASN A 325 13.26 -4.36 -18.60
C ASN A 325 12.57 -4.56 -19.95
N GLU A 326 13.31 -5.02 -20.96
CA GLU A 326 12.78 -5.22 -22.32
C GLU A 326 11.63 -6.24 -22.36
N ARG A 327 11.62 -7.23 -21.46
CA ARG A 327 10.56 -8.26 -21.42
C ARG A 327 9.21 -7.68 -21.00
N LYS A 328 9.23 -6.56 -20.27
CA LYS A 328 8.03 -5.84 -19.83
C LYS A 328 7.71 -4.61 -20.66
N LEU A 329 8.41 -4.39 -21.77
CA LEU A 329 8.09 -3.32 -22.70
C LEU A 329 6.77 -3.63 -23.42
N ILE A 330 5.70 -2.96 -23.01
CA ILE A 330 4.38 -3.13 -23.63
C ILE A 330 4.16 -1.96 -24.59
N LYS A 331 3.86 -2.26 -25.84
CA LYS A 331 3.54 -1.27 -26.87
C LYS A 331 2.09 -1.41 -27.26
N THR A 332 1.32 -0.34 -27.10
CA THR A 332 -0.09 -0.29 -27.48
C THR A 332 -0.34 0.86 -28.45
N GLU A 333 -1.29 0.63 -29.34
CA GLU A 333 -1.92 1.65 -30.17
C GLU A 333 -3.33 1.90 -29.63
N ARG A 334 -3.90 3.06 -29.94
CA ARG A 334 -5.25 3.39 -29.49
C ARG A 334 -6.27 2.33 -29.98
N PRO A 335 -7.29 1.98 -29.19
CA PRO A 335 -7.58 2.51 -27.85
C PRO A 335 -6.67 1.93 -26.75
N PHE A 336 -6.30 2.76 -25.77
CA PHE A 336 -5.42 2.39 -24.67
C PHE A 336 -6.19 1.67 -23.56
N LEU A 337 -6.52 0.39 -23.77
CA LEU A 337 -7.18 -0.46 -22.78
C LEU A 337 -6.41 -1.76 -22.58
N SER A 338 -6.02 -2.06 -21.34
CA SER A 338 -5.39 -3.34 -20.99
C SER A 338 -6.43 -4.41 -20.63
N SER A 339 -6.11 -5.69 -20.86
CA SER A 339 -6.93 -6.83 -20.41
C SER A 339 -7.18 -6.79 -18.90
N LYS A 340 -6.15 -6.40 -18.12
CA LYS A 340 -6.27 -6.22 -16.67
C LYS A 340 -7.29 -5.13 -16.29
N SER A 341 -7.24 -3.98 -16.96
CA SER A 341 -8.20 -2.89 -16.72
C SER A 341 -9.63 -3.30 -17.07
N LYS A 342 -9.81 -4.10 -18.12
CA LYS A 342 -11.12 -4.64 -18.52
C LYS A 342 -11.65 -5.62 -17.46
N LEU A 343 -10.83 -6.59 -17.04
CA LEU A 343 -11.17 -7.54 -15.97
C LEU A 343 -11.58 -6.83 -14.67
N ILE A 344 -10.81 -5.83 -14.23
CA ILE A 344 -11.11 -5.07 -13.01
C ILE A 344 -12.50 -4.43 -13.09
N LYS A 345 -12.88 -3.85 -14.24
CA LYS A 345 -14.20 -3.25 -14.42
C LYS A 345 -15.32 -4.29 -14.36
N GLU A 346 -15.16 -5.43 -15.03
CA GLU A 346 -16.15 -6.52 -14.98
C GLU A 346 -16.35 -7.02 -13.55
N VAL A 347 -15.25 -7.24 -12.82
CA VAL A 347 -15.27 -7.71 -11.44
C VAL A 347 -15.92 -6.70 -10.50
N GLN A 348 -15.70 -5.40 -10.70
CA GLN A 348 -16.39 -4.35 -9.94
C GLN A 348 -17.92 -4.45 -10.06
N HIS A 349 -18.42 -4.73 -11.27
CA HIS A 349 -19.85 -4.93 -11.49
C HIS A 349 -20.35 -6.20 -10.80
N VAL A 350 -19.63 -7.33 -10.95
CA VAL A 350 -19.99 -8.60 -10.29
C VAL A 350 -20.07 -8.44 -8.76
N VAL A 351 -19.09 -7.76 -8.14
CA VAL A 351 -19.12 -7.49 -6.70
C VAL A 351 -20.28 -6.57 -6.31
N ALA A 352 -20.53 -5.51 -7.08
CA ALA A 352 -21.63 -4.60 -6.79
C ALA A 352 -22.98 -5.32 -6.82
N ASP A 353 -23.22 -6.13 -7.87
CA ASP A 353 -24.45 -6.90 -8.03
C ASP A 353 -24.59 -7.95 -6.92
N PHE A 354 -23.50 -8.62 -6.55
CA PHE A 354 -23.47 -9.56 -5.44
C PHE A 354 -23.92 -8.90 -4.13
N PHE A 355 -23.36 -7.75 -3.76
CA PHE A 355 -23.77 -7.05 -2.53
C PHE A 355 -25.22 -6.54 -2.60
N ASN A 356 -25.71 -6.16 -3.78
CA ASN A 356 -27.12 -5.81 -3.98
C ASN A 356 -28.05 -7.02 -3.87
N GLU A 357 -27.55 -8.24 -4.14
CA GLU A 357 -28.29 -9.49 -3.92
C GLU A 357 -28.31 -9.92 -2.44
N LEU A 358 -27.40 -9.40 -1.62
CA LEU A 358 -27.31 -9.68 -0.18
C LEU A 358 -28.01 -8.64 0.69
N PHE A 359 -27.99 -7.37 0.28
CA PHE A 359 -28.50 -6.27 1.10
C PHE A 359 -29.35 -5.32 0.26
N ASP A 360 -30.44 -4.82 0.85
CA ASP A 360 -31.16 -3.64 0.36
C ASP A 360 -30.67 -2.40 1.08
N TYR A 361 -30.30 -1.38 0.29
CA TYR A 361 -29.85 -0.10 0.79
C TYR A 361 -30.99 0.91 0.67
N GLY A 362 -31.22 1.70 1.72
CA GLY A 362 -32.26 2.72 1.75
C GLY A 362 -31.93 3.87 2.69
N PHE A 363 -32.88 4.76 2.89
CA PHE A 363 -32.82 5.84 3.88
C PHE A 363 -34.12 5.87 4.67
N ASP A 364 -34.02 6.11 5.97
CA ASP A 364 -35.16 6.43 6.82
C ASP A 364 -34.77 7.61 7.71
N ASN A 365 -35.54 8.71 7.62
CA ASN A 365 -35.26 9.97 8.34
C ASN A 365 -33.78 10.39 8.33
N GLU A 366 -33.16 10.40 7.14
CA GLU A 366 -31.73 10.74 6.91
C GLU A 366 -30.70 9.71 7.40
N ILE A 367 -31.12 8.63 8.06
CA ILE A 367 -30.26 7.51 8.46
C ILE A 367 -30.15 6.53 7.28
N GLU A 368 -28.93 6.21 6.86
CA GLU A 368 -28.68 5.16 5.85
C GLU A 368 -29.05 3.80 6.46
N LEU A 369 -29.81 2.99 5.71
CA LEU A 369 -30.26 1.67 6.14
C LEU A 369 -29.62 0.57 5.28
N CYS A 370 -29.32 -0.57 5.92
CA CYS A 370 -28.82 -1.78 5.28
C CYS A 370 -29.66 -2.98 5.77
N LYS A 371 -30.58 -3.46 4.93
CA LYS A 371 -31.47 -4.58 5.27
C LYS A 371 -30.94 -5.87 4.66
N PRO A 372 -30.77 -6.96 5.42
CA PRO A 372 -30.28 -8.21 4.86
C PRO A 372 -31.40 -8.91 4.08
N LYS A 373 -31.05 -9.51 2.96
CA LYS A 373 -31.94 -10.37 2.18
C LYS A 373 -31.81 -11.80 2.64
N SER A 374 -32.91 -12.53 2.68
CA SER A 374 -32.85 -13.98 2.85
C SER A 374 -32.41 -14.65 1.55
N ILE A 375 -31.32 -15.42 1.63
CA ILE A 375 -30.66 -16.01 0.45
C ILE A 375 -30.56 -17.53 0.50
N LYS A 376 -30.33 -18.15 -0.67
CA LYS A 376 -29.84 -19.53 -0.77
C LYS A 376 -28.31 -19.51 -0.89
N LYS A 377 -27.61 -19.61 0.25
CA LYS A 377 -26.15 -19.45 0.40
C LYS A 377 -25.35 -20.17 -0.69
N ASN A 378 -25.47 -21.50 -0.81
CA ASN A 378 -24.71 -22.30 -1.78
C ASN A 378 -24.96 -21.90 -3.25
N LYS A 379 -26.20 -21.52 -3.60
CA LYS A 379 -26.53 -21.08 -4.96
C LYS A 379 -25.84 -19.75 -5.29
N LYS A 380 -25.75 -18.83 -4.33
CA LYS A 380 -25.10 -17.53 -4.48
C LYS A 380 -23.58 -17.68 -4.52
N LEU A 381 -23.01 -18.56 -3.69
CA LEU A 381 -21.58 -18.91 -3.69
C LEU A 381 -21.12 -19.36 -5.08
N ILE A 382 -21.76 -20.40 -5.63
CA ILE A 382 -21.41 -20.98 -6.94
C ILE A 382 -21.58 -19.93 -8.04
N LYS A 383 -22.71 -19.20 -8.05
CA LYS A 383 -22.96 -18.13 -9.03
C LYS A 383 -21.84 -17.09 -9.04
N PHE A 384 -21.42 -16.62 -7.87
CA PHE A 384 -20.37 -15.60 -7.77
C PHE A 384 -19.04 -16.12 -8.32
N ILE A 385 -18.62 -17.32 -7.88
CA ILE A 385 -17.36 -17.93 -8.32
C ILE A 385 -17.35 -18.12 -9.83
N ASP A 386 -18.46 -18.60 -10.42
CA ASP A 386 -18.55 -18.82 -11.87
C ASP A 386 -18.52 -17.52 -12.67
N LEU A 387 -19.13 -16.43 -12.18
CA LEU A 387 -19.04 -15.13 -12.84
C LEU A 387 -17.60 -14.58 -12.85
N ILE A 388 -16.88 -14.67 -11.72
CA ILE A 388 -15.47 -14.27 -11.67
C ILE A 388 -14.63 -15.16 -12.59
N LYS A 389 -14.87 -16.48 -12.57
CA LYS A 389 -14.18 -17.44 -13.43
C LYS A 389 -14.36 -17.10 -14.92
N MET A 390 -15.59 -16.80 -15.33
CA MET A 390 -15.91 -16.39 -16.70
C MET A 390 -15.20 -15.10 -17.09
N SER A 391 -15.16 -14.10 -16.20
CA SER A 391 -14.42 -12.85 -16.43
C SER A 391 -12.91 -13.04 -16.54
N CYS A 392 -12.31 -13.91 -15.73
CA CYS A 392 -10.89 -14.25 -15.85
C CYS A 392 -10.60 -14.91 -17.21
N ILE A 393 -11.35 -15.95 -17.57
CA ILE A 393 -11.15 -16.70 -18.82
C ILE A 393 -11.36 -15.80 -20.05
N SER A 394 -12.40 -14.95 -20.06
CA SER A 394 -12.71 -14.07 -21.20
C SER A 394 -11.66 -12.99 -21.46
N ASN A 395 -10.76 -12.74 -20.49
CA ASN A 395 -9.69 -11.77 -20.58
C ASN A 395 -8.28 -12.42 -20.62
N GLU A 396 -8.20 -13.75 -20.71
CA GLU A 396 -6.95 -14.53 -20.68
C GLU A 396 -6.14 -14.32 -19.39
N MET A 397 -6.84 -14.16 -18.26
CA MET A 397 -6.26 -13.89 -16.94
C MET A 397 -6.65 -14.99 -15.95
N THR A 398 -6.01 -14.99 -14.78
CA THR A 398 -6.26 -15.99 -13.73
C THR A 398 -6.79 -15.33 -12.45
N TYR A 399 -7.01 -16.13 -11.40
CA TYR A 399 -7.41 -15.58 -10.10
C TYR A 399 -6.33 -14.73 -9.44
N THR A 400 -5.05 -14.98 -9.73
CA THR A 400 -3.93 -14.20 -9.18
C THR A 400 -4.00 -12.73 -9.59
N ASP A 401 -4.55 -12.45 -10.77
CA ASP A 401 -4.67 -11.10 -11.32
C ASP A 401 -5.74 -10.24 -10.64
N VAL A 402 -6.68 -10.87 -9.93
CA VAL A 402 -7.89 -10.23 -9.39
C VAL A 402 -8.05 -10.44 -7.89
N SER A 403 -7.41 -11.44 -7.26
CA SER A 403 -7.63 -11.78 -5.86
C SER A 403 -7.40 -10.59 -4.92
N SER A 404 -6.26 -9.89 -5.01
CA SER A 404 -5.99 -8.72 -4.16
C SER A 404 -6.99 -7.58 -4.40
N PHE A 405 -7.49 -7.44 -5.63
CA PHE A 405 -8.53 -6.48 -5.95
C PHE A 405 -9.88 -6.87 -5.33
N LEU A 406 -10.27 -8.14 -5.40
CA LEU A 406 -11.47 -8.68 -4.76
C LEU A 406 -11.43 -8.48 -3.25
N GLN A 407 -10.33 -8.79 -2.58
CA GLN A 407 -10.20 -8.58 -1.13
C GLN A 407 -10.39 -7.11 -0.74
N GLY A 408 -9.79 -6.18 -1.49
CA GLY A 408 -9.99 -4.75 -1.26
C GLY A 408 -11.43 -4.29 -1.51
N CYS A 409 -12.11 -4.87 -2.51
CA CYS A 409 -13.54 -4.62 -2.76
C CYS A 409 -14.43 -5.17 -1.66
N PHE A 410 -14.20 -6.41 -1.21
CA PHE A 410 -14.92 -7.02 -0.09
C PHE A 410 -14.74 -6.19 1.17
N TYR A 411 -13.50 -5.85 1.54
CA TYR A 411 -13.22 -4.99 2.68
C TYR A 411 -14.02 -3.70 2.63
N SER A 412 -13.95 -2.98 1.50
CA SER A 412 -14.62 -1.68 1.36
C SER A 412 -16.14 -1.79 1.56
N ARG A 413 -16.74 -2.89 1.11
CA ARG A 413 -18.19 -3.15 1.23
C ARG A 413 -18.57 -3.65 2.62
N VAL A 414 -17.78 -4.56 3.19
CA VAL A 414 -17.93 -5.07 4.56
C VAL A 414 -17.87 -3.92 5.56
N LYS A 415 -16.83 -3.09 5.49
CA LYS A 415 -16.68 -1.91 6.34
C LYS A 415 -17.87 -0.97 6.22
N LYS A 416 -18.26 -0.61 4.98
CA LYS A 416 -19.41 0.28 4.77
C LYS A 416 -20.69 -0.30 5.39
N ASN A 417 -20.93 -1.59 5.20
CA ASN A 417 -22.13 -2.24 5.72
C ASN A 417 -22.11 -2.29 7.24
N ILE A 418 -21.01 -2.71 7.86
CA ILE A 418 -20.89 -2.77 9.32
C ILE A 418 -21.03 -1.39 9.95
N GLN A 419 -20.40 -0.37 9.35
CA GLN A 419 -20.64 1.01 9.74
C GLN A 419 -22.14 1.28 9.73
N ILE A 420 -22.85 1.15 8.60
CA ILE A 420 -24.30 1.42 8.57
C ILE A 420 -25.04 0.67 9.70
N LEU A 421 -24.77 -0.63 9.85
CA LEU A 421 -25.42 -1.51 10.82
C LEU A 421 -25.20 -1.08 12.28
N GLU A 422 -24.01 -0.61 12.64
CA GLU A 422 -23.73 -0.11 13.99
C GLU A 422 -24.62 1.10 14.37
N LYS A 423 -25.11 1.86 13.38
CA LYS A 423 -26.02 3.02 13.58
C LYS A 423 -27.50 2.61 13.64
N MET A 424 -27.82 1.36 13.32
CA MET A 424 -29.20 0.88 13.28
C MET A 424 -29.69 0.45 14.67
N ASP A 425 -31.02 0.47 14.81
CA ASP A 425 -31.72 0.10 16.03
C ASP A 425 -31.41 -1.34 16.45
N PHE A 426 -31.25 -1.53 17.75
CA PHE A 426 -30.84 -2.80 18.31
C PHE A 426 -31.85 -3.93 18.06
N GLU A 427 -33.15 -3.64 18.22
CA GLU A 427 -34.23 -4.61 17.98
C GLU A 427 -34.24 -5.10 16.53
N TYR A 428 -34.03 -4.20 15.57
CA TYR A 428 -33.96 -4.55 14.16
C TYR A 428 -32.82 -5.54 13.84
N LEU A 429 -31.65 -5.32 14.45
CA LEU A 429 -30.48 -6.18 14.26
C LEU A 429 -30.72 -7.59 14.81
N ILE A 430 -31.41 -7.71 15.95
CA ILE A 430 -31.81 -9.00 16.53
C ILE A 430 -32.83 -9.71 15.64
N GLU A 431 -33.89 -9.01 15.21
CA GLU A 431 -34.95 -9.60 14.37
C GLU A 431 -34.39 -10.19 13.07
N ASN A 432 -33.37 -9.55 12.49
CA ASN A 432 -32.76 -9.95 11.22
C ASN A 432 -31.44 -10.71 11.39
N ARG A 433 -31.10 -11.12 12.62
CA ARG A 433 -29.81 -11.76 12.99
C ARG A 433 -29.46 -12.94 12.07
N SER A 434 -30.39 -13.86 11.86
CA SER A 434 -30.15 -15.07 11.05
C SER A 434 -29.72 -14.73 9.62
N ASP A 435 -30.36 -13.75 8.98
CA ASP A 435 -30.02 -13.37 7.61
C ASP A 435 -28.69 -12.59 7.56
N PHE A 436 -28.38 -11.77 8.57
CA PHE A 436 -27.06 -11.15 8.70
C PHE A 436 -25.95 -12.19 8.82
N VAL A 437 -26.06 -13.12 9.76
CA VAL A 437 -25.08 -14.20 9.98
C VAL A 437 -24.87 -14.97 8.68
N LYS A 438 -25.95 -15.33 7.99
CA LYS A 438 -25.90 -16.08 6.72
C LYS A 438 -25.24 -15.30 5.59
N ASN A 439 -25.52 -14.00 5.46
CA ASN A 439 -24.94 -13.15 4.42
C ASN A 439 -23.45 -12.90 4.67
N PHE A 440 -23.06 -12.58 5.91
CA PHE A 440 -21.65 -12.41 6.26
C PHE A 440 -20.87 -13.73 6.19
N SER A 441 -21.47 -14.86 6.58
CA SER A 441 -20.85 -16.17 6.39
C SER A 441 -20.55 -16.46 4.92
N LEU A 442 -21.45 -16.11 3.99
CA LEU A 442 -21.19 -16.25 2.56
C LEU A 442 -20.06 -15.35 2.08
N ILE A 443 -19.97 -14.12 2.61
CA ILE A 443 -18.88 -13.20 2.30
C ILE A 443 -17.54 -13.80 2.76
N ILE A 444 -17.48 -14.29 4.01
CA ILE A 444 -16.28 -14.94 4.58
C ILE A 444 -15.84 -16.12 3.71
N GLU A 445 -16.76 -17.01 3.32
CA GLU A 445 -16.46 -18.15 2.45
C GLU A 445 -15.85 -17.74 1.10
N LEU A 446 -16.43 -16.72 0.45
CA LEU A 446 -15.88 -16.19 -0.80
C LEU A 446 -14.50 -15.56 -0.60
N MET A 447 -14.32 -14.81 0.49
CA MET A 447 -13.04 -14.19 0.80
C MET A 447 -11.96 -15.26 1.03
N PHE A 448 -12.25 -16.34 1.77
CA PHE A 448 -11.33 -17.47 1.94
C PHE A 448 -11.05 -18.18 0.62
N PHE A 449 -12.05 -18.43 -0.22
CA PHE A 449 -11.85 -19.07 -1.53
C PHE A 449 -10.87 -18.28 -2.43
N PHE A 450 -11.07 -16.96 -2.56
CA PHE A 450 -10.18 -16.14 -3.39
C PHE A 450 -8.83 -15.87 -2.73
N TYR A 451 -8.77 -15.83 -1.39
CA TYR A 451 -7.51 -15.70 -0.68
C TYR A 451 -6.65 -16.96 -0.80
N SER A 452 -7.23 -18.14 -0.56
CA SER A 452 -6.50 -19.42 -0.62
C SER A 452 -5.97 -19.77 -2.01
N THR A 453 -6.64 -19.29 -3.07
CA THR A 453 -6.20 -19.50 -4.46
C THR A 453 -5.00 -18.64 -4.85
N SER A 454 -4.78 -17.49 -4.21
CA SER A 454 -3.62 -16.62 -4.44
C SER A 454 -3.38 -15.71 -3.24
N PRO A 455 -2.75 -16.22 -2.17
CA PRO A 455 -2.35 -15.41 -1.03
C PRO A 455 -1.30 -14.39 -1.48
N SER A 456 -1.42 -13.16 -0.99
CA SER A 456 -0.40 -12.13 -1.17
C SER A 456 -0.40 -11.21 0.03
N VAL A 457 0.76 -10.62 0.36
CA VAL A 457 0.85 -9.68 1.48
C VAL A 457 -0.17 -8.55 1.34
N SER A 458 -0.32 -8.00 0.13
CA SER A 458 -1.27 -6.92 -0.15
C SER A 458 -2.74 -7.31 0.06
N SER A 459 -3.10 -8.56 -0.24
CA SER A 459 -4.47 -9.08 -0.06
C SER A 459 -4.72 -9.50 1.39
N SER A 460 -3.68 -9.98 2.09
CA SER A 460 -3.76 -10.44 3.49
C SER A 460 -4.22 -9.33 4.44
N TYR A 461 -3.83 -8.08 4.18
CA TYR A 461 -4.20 -6.93 5.01
C TYR A 461 -5.72 -6.68 4.97
N SER A 462 -6.28 -6.42 3.77
CA SER A 462 -7.72 -6.20 3.60
C SER A 462 -8.54 -7.43 4.00
N PHE A 463 -8.00 -8.64 3.76
CA PHE A 463 -8.64 -9.88 4.17
C PHE A 463 -8.75 -9.99 5.70
N ALA A 464 -7.63 -9.97 6.41
CA ALA A 464 -7.59 -10.09 7.86
C ALA A 464 -8.36 -8.97 8.56
N LYS A 465 -8.26 -7.71 8.09
CA LYS A 465 -9.06 -6.60 8.63
C LYS A 465 -10.55 -6.80 8.45
N SER A 466 -10.99 -7.32 7.30
CA SER A 466 -12.40 -7.65 7.12
C SER A 466 -12.86 -8.69 8.13
N LEU A 467 -12.06 -9.74 8.38
CA LEU A 467 -12.38 -10.76 9.36
C LEU A 467 -12.45 -10.18 10.78
N ILE A 468 -11.51 -9.32 11.17
CA ILE A 468 -11.51 -8.65 12.49
C ILE A 468 -12.74 -7.76 12.66
N ILE A 469 -13.08 -6.93 11.66
CA ILE A 469 -14.25 -6.04 11.73
C ILE A 469 -15.55 -6.87 11.80
N ILE A 470 -15.66 -7.91 10.98
CA ILE A 470 -16.81 -8.83 11.02
C ILE A 470 -16.92 -9.48 12.40
N LYS A 471 -15.81 -10.01 12.91
CA LYS A 471 -15.76 -10.63 14.24
C LYS A 471 -16.23 -9.65 15.29
N ARG A 472 -15.63 -8.46 15.40
CA ARG A 472 -15.98 -7.44 16.41
C ARG A 472 -17.45 -7.04 16.35
N PHE A 473 -18.02 -6.93 15.15
CA PHE A 473 -19.45 -6.66 14.97
C PHE A 473 -20.33 -7.77 15.57
N PHE A 474 -20.03 -9.04 15.30
CA PHE A 474 -20.80 -10.18 15.82
C PHE A 474 -20.44 -10.57 17.27
N SER A 475 -19.32 -10.10 17.82
CA SER A 475 -18.98 -10.23 19.25
C SER A 475 -19.55 -9.09 20.10
N SER A 476 -20.18 -8.06 19.50
CA SER A 476 -20.80 -6.97 20.26
C SER A 476 -21.98 -7.48 21.09
N ASP A 477 -22.35 -6.74 22.14
CA ASP A 477 -23.53 -7.01 22.98
C ASP A 477 -24.79 -7.27 22.14
N LYS A 478 -24.81 -6.76 20.89
CA LYS A 478 -25.95 -6.90 20.00
C LYS A 478 -26.19 -8.34 19.48
N PHE A 479 -25.16 -9.16 19.48
CA PHE A 479 -25.16 -10.51 18.92
C PHE A 479 -24.72 -11.55 19.94
N GLU A 480 -24.95 -11.27 21.23
CA GLU A 480 -24.55 -12.13 22.34
C GLU A 480 -24.85 -13.61 22.03
N HIS A 481 -23.80 -14.45 22.18
CA HIS A 481 -23.76 -15.88 21.91
C HIS A 481 -23.73 -16.35 20.43
N GLU A 482 -23.52 -15.47 19.44
CA GLU A 482 -23.32 -15.88 18.04
C GLU A 482 -21.87 -16.36 17.78
N HIS A 483 -21.49 -17.48 18.38
CA HIS A 483 -20.16 -18.07 18.18
C HIS A 483 -19.97 -18.69 16.78
N SER A 484 -21.03 -18.82 15.98
CA SER A 484 -20.96 -19.49 14.67
C SER A 484 -20.05 -18.76 13.67
N VAL A 485 -20.01 -17.41 13.71
CA VAL A 485 -19.15 -16.61 12.82
C VAL A 485 -17.68 -16.72 13.24
N GLU A 486 -17.40 -16.67 14.54
CA GLU A 486 -16.03 -16.87 15.05
C GLU A 486 -15.53 -18.29 14.76
N GLN A 487 -16.37 -19.31 14.97
CA GLN A 487 -16.05 -20.69 14.62
C GLN A 487 -15.78 -20.85 13.13
N LEU A 488 -16.59 -20.21 12.27
CA LEU A 488 -16.39 -20.23 10.82
C LEU A 488 -15.03 -19.63 10.43
N ILE A 489 -14.66 -18.49 11.02
CA ILE A 489 -13.36 -17.85 10.79
C ILE A 489 -12.24 -18.79 11.24
N TYR A 490 -12.37 -19.40 12.42
CA TYR A 490 -11.41 -20.37 12.94
C TYR A 490 -11.25 -21.57 12.00
N ASP A 491 -12.33 -22.25 11.65
CA ASP A 491 -12.32 -23.47 10.83
C ASP A 491 -11.68 -23.23 9.46
N TYR A 492 -12.03 -22.13 8.79
CA TYR A 492 -11.43 -21.78 7.50
C TYR A 492 -9.97 -21.36 7.62
N THR A 493 -9.57 -20.70 8.72
CA THR A 493 -8.18 -20.32 8.94
C THR A 493 -7.32 -21.56 9.20
N ILE A 494 -7.80 -22.51 10.02
CA ILE A 494 -7.13 -23.80 10.24
C ILE A 494 -7.03 -24.58 8.93
N SER A 495 -8.12 -24.65 8.15
CA SER A 495 -8.08 -25.32 6.85
C SER A 495 -7.10 -24.66 5.87
N PHE A 496 -7.03 -23.33 5.84
CA PHE A 496 -6.03 -22.60 5.05
C PHE A 496 -4.61 -23.01 5.48
N PHE A 497 -4.37 -23.02 6.79
CA PHE A 497 -3.07 -23.39 7.34
C PHE A 497 -2.68 -24.83 7.04
N GLU A 498 -3.57 -25.80 7.24
CA GLU A 498 -3.34 -27.21 6.91
C GLU A 498 -2.98 -27.40 5.44
N ASN A 499 -3.67 -26.72 4.52
CA ASN A 499 -3.37 -26.78 3.09
C ASN A 499 -2.02 -26.12 2.75
N SER A 500 -1.72 -24.97 3.34
CA SER A 500 -0.46 -24.24 3.11
C SER A 500 0.78 -24.95 3.69
N MET A 501 0.62 -25.68 4.81
CA MET A 501 1.69 -26.41 5.50
C MET A 501 2.07 -27.72 4.80
N LEU A 502 1.20 -28.26 3.94
CA LEU A 502 1.50 -29.44 3.12
C LEU A 502 2.48 -29.13 1.97
N GLU A 503 2.62 -27.86 1.60
CA GLU A 503 3.66 -27.35 0.69
C GLU A 503 4.96 -27.11 1.48
N SER A 504 5.57 -28.22 1.91
CA SER A 504 6.87 -28.41 2.57
C SER A 504 7.74 -27.18 2.87
N VAL A 505 7.97 -26.95 4.17
CA VAL A 505 9.05 -26.12 4.75
C VAL A 505 10.45 -26.62 4.35
N GLU A 506 10.58 -27.92 3.99
CA GLU A 506 11.87 -28.58 3.71
C GLU A 506 12.53 -28.19 2.37
N ASP A 507 11.79 -27.60 1.42
CA ASP A 507 12.29 -27.24 0.09
C ASP A 507 12.59 -25.74 -0.10
N ARG A 508 12.49 -24.90 0.96
CA ARG A 508 12.72 -23.45 0.82
C ARG A 508 14.21 -23.11 1.01
N PRO A 509 14.94 -22.68 -0.03
CA PRO A 509 16.37 -22.40 0.06
C PRO A 509 16.71 -21.13 0.87
N PHE A 510 15.72 -20.31 1.24
CA PHE A 510 15.91 -19.05 1.97
C PHE A 510 14.86 -18.90 3.07
N LYS A 511 15.24 -18.24 4.17
CA LYS A 511 14.31 -17.88 5.24
C LYS A 511 13.36 -16.79 4.74
N GLU A 512 12.08 -17.14 4.60
CA GLU A 512 11.01 -16.28 4.10
C GLU A 512 10.06 -15.95 5.25
N ILE A 513 9.63 -14.68 5.36
CA ILE A 513 8.58 -14.31 6.30
C ILE A 513 7.23 -14.46 5.60
N GLN A 514 6.42 -15.39 6.10
CA GLN A 514 5.04 -15.57 5.63
C GLN A 514 4.13 -14.55 6.31
N LEU A 515 4.17 -13.29 5.86
CA LEU A 515 3.32 -12.23 6.40
C LEU A 515 1.83 -12.56 6.27
N GLU A 516 1.44 -13.29 5.23
CA GLU A 516 0.11 -13.85 5.02
C GLU A 516 -0.33 -14.72 6.19
N SER A 517 0.54 -15.63 6.62
CA SER A 517 0.30 -16.54 7.74
C SER A 517 0.30 -15.80 9.08
N LEU A 518 1.24 -14.87 9.26
CA LEU A 518 1.32 -14.03 10.45
C LEU A 518 0.07 -13.16 10.63
N ASN A 519 -0.44 -12.57 9.54
CA ASN A 519 -1.67 -11.77 9.58
C ASN A 519 -2.90 -12.61 9.93
N LEU A 520 -2.97 -13.87 9.51
CA LEU A 520 -4.02 -14.78 9.95
C LEU A 520 -3.88 -15.23 11.39
N LEU A 521 -2.65 -15.40 11.90
CA LEU A 521 -2.42 -15.67 13.32
C LEU A 521 -2.90 -14.51 14.20
N ILE A 522 -2.73 -13.27 13.74
CA ILE A 522 -3.30 -12.07 14.39
C ILE A 522 -4.84 -12.15 14.43
N VAL A 523 -5.49 -12.58 13.33
CA VAL A 523 -6.96 -12.78 13.33
C VAL A 523 -7.37 -13.80 14.38
N LEU A 524 -6.63 -14.90 14.52
CA LEU A 524 -6.92 -15.93 15.51
C LEU A 524 -6.71 -15.44 16.95
N ALA A 525 -5.70 -14.60 17.21
CA ALA A 525 -5.46 -14.00 18.52
C ALA A 525 -6.64 -13.13 19.02
N GLU A 526 -7.39 -12.54 18.07
CA GLU A 526 -8.56 -11.71 18.34
C GLU A 526 -9.84 -12.53 18.57
N LEU A 527 -9.88 -13.83 18.25
CA LEU A 527 -11.02 -14.71 18.51
C LEU A 527 -11.16 -15.04 20.01
N ASP A 528 -12.26 -15.71 20.40
CA ASP A 528 -12.43 -16.24 21.75
C ASP A 528 -11.21 -17.08 22.20
N ASN A 529 -10.79 -16.92 23.46
CA ASN A 529 -9.64 -17.62 24.05
C ASN A 529 -9.75 -19.16 24.01
N LYS A 530 -10.91 -19.73 23.69
CA LYS A 530 -11.10 -21.17 23.48
C LYS A 530 -10.71 -21.61 22.07
N LEU A 531 -10.64 -20.70 21.10
CA LEU A 531 -10.33 -20.95 19.69
C LEU A 531 -8.84 -20.74 19.41
N LEU A 532 -7.99 -21.39 20.19
CA LEU A 532 -6.55 -21.32 20.04
C LEU A 532 -6.06 -22.36 19.03
N VAL A 533 -5.03 -21.98 18.29
CA VAL A 533 -4.32 -22.87 17.39
C VAL A 533 -3.58 -23.94 18.21
N PRO A 534 -3.56 -25.22 17.77
CA PRO A 534 -2.83 -26.27 18.45
C PRO A 534 -1.35 -25.93 18.65
N GLU A 535 -0.76 -26.31 19.79
CA GLU A 535 0.66 -26.08 20.09
C GLU A 535 1.59 -26.70 19.02
N SER A 536 1.19 -27.86 18.49
CA SER A 536 1.89 -28.54 17.40
C SER A 536 1.95 -27.71 16.12
N PHE A 537 1.00 -26.80 15.89
CA PHE A 537 1.01 -25.89 14.77
C PHE A 537 1.97 -24.73 15.01
N LEU A 538 1.91 -24.08 16.18
CA LEU A 538 2.85 -23.02 16.54
C LEU A 538 4.30 -23.52 16.47
N SER A 539 4.55 -24.73 16.95
CA SER A 539 5.87 -25.36 16.90
C SER A 539 6.37 -25.66 15.47
N LYS A 540 5.45 -25.82 14.50
CA LYS A 540 5.79 -25.99 13.07
C LYS A 540 6.00 -24.65 12.36
N MET A 541 5.20 -23.65 12.71
CA MET A 541 5.28 -22.31 12.13
C MET A 541 6.52 -21.55 12.64
N PHE A 542 6.91 -21.79 13.89
CA PHE A 542 8.05 -21.17 14.55
C PHE A 542 8.99 -22.29 15.00
N ASP A 543 9.95 -22.65 14.16
CA ASP A 543 10.85 -23.78 14.38
C ASP A 543 11.82 -23.58 15.58
N GLY A 544 11.78 -22.41 16.20
CA GLY A 544 12.52 -22.05 17.40
C GLY A 544 14.03 -21.95 17.21
N ARG A 545 14.55 -22.13 15.99
CA ARG A 545 16.01 -22.12 15.73
C ARG A 545 16.52 -20.72 15.42
N GLN A 546 15.72 -19.89 14.74
CA GLN A 546 15.94 -18.45 14.55
C GLN A 546 14.60 -17.76 14.29
N ASN A 547 13.84 -17.34 15.31
CA ASN A 547 12.63 -16.56 15.06
C ASN A 547 12.99 -15.16 14.55
N ASP A 548 12.28 -14.72 13.52
CA ASP A 548 12.44 -13.40 12.93
C ASP A 548 11.77 -12.28 13.73
N TYR A 549 12.18 -11.02 13.55
CA TYR A 549 11.64 -9.90 14.35
C TYR A 549 10.11 -9.82 14.32
N PHE A 550 9.51 -9.95 13.14
CA PHE A 550 8.04 -9.93 13.00
C PHE A 550 7.36 -11.19 13.53
N GLU A 551 8.00 -12.35 13.43
CA GLU A 551 7.50 -13.59 14.00
C GLU A 551 7.42 -13.49 15.53
N ILE A 552 8.46 -12.96 16.17
CA ILE A 552 8.49 -12.71 17.62
C ILE A 552 7.38 -11.76 18.04
N ILE A 553 7.20 -10.63 17.32
CA ILE A 553 6.15 -9.66 17.63
C ILE A 553 4.76 -10.29 17.57
N VAL A 554 4.49 -11.06 16.52
CA VAL A 554 3.18 -11.70 16.33
C VAL A 554 2.96 -12.81 17.35
N LEU A 555 4.00 -13.56 17.71
CA LEU A 555 3.93 -14.55 18.79
C LEU A 555 3.58 -13.91 20.14
N LEU A 556 4.26 -12.82 20.52
CA LEU A 556 3.97 -12.10 21.76
C LEU A 556 2.52 -11.58 21.76
N PHE A 557 2.08 -11.00 20.64
CA PHE A 557 0.69 -10.56 20.48
C PHE A 557 -0.31 -11.71 20.61
N TYR A 558 -0.02 -12.86 20.00
CA TYR A 558 -0.87 -14.05 20.07
C TYR A 558 -0.93 -14.64 21.49
N MET A 559 0.20 -14.67 22.19
CA MET A 559 0.30 -15.14 23.58
C MET A 559 -0.34 -14.18 24.60
N LYS A 560 -0.54 -12.91 24.21
CA LYS A 560 -1.05 -11.83 25.07
C LYS A 560 -0.12 -11.50 26.24
N ASP A 561 1.18 -11.60 26.02
CA ASP A 561 2.27 -11.30 26.98
C ASP A 561 2.88 -9.90 26.81
#